data_AF-A0A3Q2ECH0-F1
#
_entry.id   AF-A0A3Q2ECH0-F1
#
_cell.length_a   1.000
_cell.length_b   1.000
_cell.length_c   1.000
_cell.angle_alpha   90.00
_cell.angle_beta   90.00
_cell.angle_gamma   90.00
#
_symmetry.space_group_name_H-M   'P 1'
#
loop_
_entity.id
_entity.type
_entity.pdbx_description
1 polymer ?
#
loop_
_entity_poly.entity_id
_entity_poly.type
_entity_poly.pdbx_seq_one_letter_code
_entity_poly.pdbx_strand_id
1 'polypeptide(L)'
;MGCIQSIKCKPKSFRDSVIVLELNASIDSNPTSIDETSNVVLRYRTPHFRAQARLLVPPIATKETWTIGWIQACNHMEFYNTYGDKGMSSWELPDLRDSKIRAISDSDGVNYPWYGNTTETFTVVGPTKRDSKFTVNMNDNFYPSVTWGVPVSDSNLPLLSSIQRDQSFTTWLVAINQATSETVVLRTIRWRMRLHIHVDPEKPLGQRAVLKEPVAQEQPQILGKNEPIPPNAMVKPNANDAQVLMWRPKKGDPVVVIPPKY
;
A
#
# COMPACT_ATOMS: atom_id res chain seq x y z
N MET A 1 44.12 1.48 -47.82
CA MET A 1 43.34 2.51 -47.10
C MET A 1 42.20 1.82 -46.39
N GLY A 2 42.31 1.62 -45.08
CA GLY A 2 41.30 0.93 -44.27
C GLY A 2 40.22 1.90 -43.80
N CYS A 3 38.96 1.58 -44.06
CA CYS A 3 37.82 2.30 -43.52
C CYS A 3 37.23 1.45 -42.38
N ILE A 4 37.65 1.74 -41.15
CA ILE A 4 37.02 1.18 -39.95
C ILE A 4 35.73 1.96 -39.74
N GLN A 5 34.60 1.43 -40.22
CA GLN A 5 33.29 1.94 -39.84
C GLN A 5 33.09 1.65 -38.36
N SER A 6 33.17 2.69 -37.53
CA SER A 6 32.85 2.57 -36.12
C SER A 6 31.35 2.31 -35.97
N ILE A 7 31.04 1.13 -35.43
CA ILE A 7 29.70 0.81 -34.97
C ILE A 7 29.41 1.77 -33.81
N LYS A 8 28.68 2.85 -34.08
CA LYS A 8 28.12 3.71 -33.03
C LYS A 8 27.09 2.90 -32.27
N CYS A 9 27.54 2.16 -31.25
CA CYS A 9 26.66 1.62 -30.21
C CYS A 9 25.91 2.80 -29.61
N LYS A 10 24.59 2.86 -29.83
CA LYS A 10 23.74 3.81 -29.11
C LYS A 10 23.99 3.61 -27.61
N PRO A 11 24.20 4.69 -26.83
CA PRO A 11 24.32 4.54 -25.38
C PRO A 11 23.06 3.84 -24.87
N LYS A 12 23.24 2.76 -24.11
CA LYS A 12 22.11 2.06 -23.48
C LYS A 12 21.36 3.06 -22.63
N SER A 13 20.04 3.05 -22.72
CA SER A 13 19.22 3.88 -21.83
C SER A 13 19.46 3.44 -20.37
N PHE A 14 19.30 4.35 -19.41
CA PHE A 14 19.40 4.00 -17.99
C PHE A 14 18.50 2.81 -17.63
N ARG A 15 17.30 2.79 -18.24
CA ARG A 15 16.33 1.68 -18.16
C ARG A 15 16.91 0.32 -18.55
N ASP A 16 17.70 0.25 -19.62
CA ASP A 16 18.27 -1.01 -20.11
C ASP A 16 19.52 -1.45 -19.32
N SER A 17 19.93 -0.63 -18.35
CA SER A 17 21.21 -0.76 -17.67
C SER A 17 21.07 -1.11 -16.17
N VAL A 18 19.95 -0.77 -15.53
CA VAL A 18 19.65 -1.22 -14.16
C VAL A 18 19.19 -2.67 -14.17
N ILE A 19 19.83 -3.52 -13.36
CA ILE A 19 19.54 -4.94 -13.27
C ILE A 19 18.93 -5.25 -11.90
N VAL A 20 17.74 -5.87 -11.91
CA VAL A 20 17.14 -6.48 -10.71
C VAL A 20 17.75 -7.86 -10.54
N LEU A 21 18.67 -8.01 -9.59
CA LEU A 21 19.40 -9.26 -9.34
C LEU A 21 18.51 -10.28 -8.63
N GLU A 22 17.74 -9.84 -7.64
CA GLU A 22 16.79 -10.65 -6.88
C GLU A 22 15.55 -9.81 -6.59
N LEU A 23 14.38 -10.45 -6.59
CA LEU A 23 13.11 -9.88 -6.18
C LEU A 23 12.34 -10.93 -5.40
N ASN A 24 11.98 -10.58 -4.17
CA ASN A 24 11.13 -11.40 -3.31
C ASN A 24 9.91 -10.58 -2.89
N ALA A 25 8.75 -11.22 -2.89
CA ALA A 25 7.51 -10.63 -2.40
C ALA A 25 6.68 -11.70 -1.69
N SER A 26 6.24 -11.43 -0.47
CA SER A 26 5.49 -12.38 0.33
C SER A 26 4.52 -11.70 1.29
N ILE A 27 3.50 -12.45 1.70
CA ILE A 27 2.72 -12.16 2.91
C ILE A 27 3.11 -13.18 3.96
N ASP A 28 3.45 -12.72 5.17
CA ASP A 28 3.79 -13.62 6.28
C ASP A 28 2.65 -14.62 6.53
N SER A 29 2.99 -15.86 6.87
CA SER A 29 2.02 -16.97 6.95
C SER A 29 1.21 -16.98 8.25
N ASN A 30 1.53 -16.12 9.22
CA ASN A 30 0.75 -16.03 10.45
C ASN A 30 -0.67 -15.54 10.12
N PRO A 31 -1.69 -15.94 10.90
CA PRO A 31 -3.02 -15.36 10.76
C PRO A 31 -3.04 -13.92 11.28
N THR A 32 -4.12 -13.19 10.96
CA THR A 32 -4.43 -11.90 11.59
C THR A 32 -4.61 -12.09 13.09
N SER A 33 -3.89 -11.31 13.90
CA SER A 33 -4.05 -11.32 15.36
C SER A 33 -5.12 -10.32 15.79
N ILE A 34 -5.96 -10.68 16.76
CA ILE A 34 -7.00 -9.82 17.33
C ILE A 34 -6.62 -9.47 18.78
N ASP A 35 -6.80 -8.20 19.14
CA ASP A 35 -6.56 -7.66 20.47
C ASP A 35 -7.84 -6.97 20.98
N GLU A 36 -8.42 -7.55 22.03
CA GLU A 36 -9.60 -7.07 22.73
C GLU A 36 -9.28 -6.45 24.10
N THR A 37 -8.03 -6.09 24.39
CA THR A 37 -7.65 -5.55 25.71
C THR A 37 -8.29 -4.21 26.05
N SER A 38 -8.75 -3.45 25.05
CA SER A 38 -9.40 -2.17 25.25
C SER A 38 -10.92 -2.30 25.34
N ASN A 39 -11.51 -1.63 26.33
CA ASN A 39 -12.95 -1.49 26.48
C ASN A 39 -13.61 -0.50 25.49
N VAL A 40 -12.83 0.20 24.67
CA VAL A 40 -13.34 1.19 23.70
C VAL A 40 -13.23 0.69 22.26
N VAL A 41 -12.16 -0.04 21.94
CA VAL A 41 -11.88 -0.50 20.57
C VAL A 41 -11.43 -1.96 20.52
N LEU A 42 -11.76 -2.63 19.43
CA LEU A 42 -11.08 -3.83 18.95
C LEU A 42 -9.90 -3.39 18.09
N ARG A 43 -8.72 -4.00 18.31
CA ARG A 43 -7.58 -3.86 17.40
C ARG A 43 -7.34 -5.19 16.70
N TYR A 44 -6.87 -5.12 15.47
CA TYR A 44 -6.35 -6.30 14.79
C TYR A 44 -5.11 -5.93 14.01
N ARG A 45 -4.22 -6.91 13.84
CA ARG A 45 -2.98 -6.77 13.09
C ARG A 45 -2.92 -7.83 12.02
N THR A 46 -2.85 -7.41 10.77
CA THR A 46 -2.71 -8.34 9.65
C THR A 46 -1.27 -8.84 9.55
N PRO A 47 -1.03 -9.93 8.81
CA PRO A 47 0.33 -10.38 8.53
C PRO A 47 1.08 -9.32 7.73
N HIS A 48 2.41 -9.34 7.81
CA HIS A 48 3.21 -8.35 7.09
C HIS A 48 3.26 -8.65 5.59
N PHE A 49 3.08 -7.61 4.79
CA PHE A 49 3.36 -7.57 3.36
C PHE A 49 4.82 -7.16 3.18
N ARG A 50 5.63 -8.03 2.58
CA ARG A 50 7.08 -7.81 2.44
C ARG A 50 7.46 -7.83 0.97
N ALA A 51 8.15 -6.79 0.52
CA ALA A 51 8.79 -6.77 -0.79
C ALA A 51 10.27 -6.38 -0.63
N GLN A 52 11.15 -7.10 -1.30
CA GLN A 52 12.59 -6.84 -1.26
C GLN A 52 13.17 -6.99 -2.67
N ALA A 53 14.00 -6.04 -3.07
CA ALA A 53 14.73 -6.11 -4.32
C ALA A 53 16.21 -5.81 -4.12
N ARG A 54 17.05 -6.67 -4.67
CA ARG A 54 18.51 -6.46 -4.76
C ARG A 54 18.84 -5.97 -6.16
N LEU A 55 19.47 -4.82 -6.26
CA LEU A 55 19.69 -4.09 -7.51
C LEU A 55 21.18 -3.97 -7.83
N LEU A 56 21.50 -3.96 -9.12
CA LEU A 56 22.77 -3.50 -9.66
C LEU A 56 22.50 -2.28 -10.53
N VAL A 57 23.05 -1.15 -10.14
CA VAL A 57 22.92 0.12 -10.85
C VAL A 57 24.24 0.43 -11.55
N PRO A 58 24.23 0.75 -12.85
CA PRO A 58 25.44 1.04 -13.61
C PRO A 58 26.10 2.35 -13.12
N PRO A 59 27.31 2.67 -13.61
CA PRO A 59 27.93 3.96 -13.39
C PRO A 59 27.00 5.10 -13.84
N ILE A 60 26.79 6.08 -12.96
CA ILE A 60 25.93 7.24 -13.19
C ILE A 60 26.78 8.40 -13.68
N ALA A 61 26.28 9.14 -14.67
CA ALA A 61 26.98 10.28 -15.24
C ALA A 61 27.05 11.46 -14.25
N THR A 62 27.96 12.41 -14.51
CA THR A 62 28.09 13.62 -13.70
C THR A 62 26.78 14.42 -13.68
N LYS A 63 26.36 14.88 -12.49
CA LYS A 63 25.13 15.67 -12.27
C LYS A 63 23.82 14.91 -12.49
N GLU A 64 23.85 13.59 -12.64
CA GLU A 64 22.63 12.79 -12.57
C GLU A 64 22.41 12.28 -11.14
N THR A 65 21.17 12.39 -10.66
CA THR A 65 20.76 11.80 -9.39
C THR A 65 19.53 10.95 -9.63
N TRP A 66 19.60 9.69 -9.23
CA TRP A 66 18.53 8.72 -9.38
C TRP A 66 18.10 8.22 -8.01
N THR A 67 16.79 8.27 -7.73
CA THR A 67 16.19 7.61 -6.57
C THR A 67 15.47 6.36 -7.04
N ILE A 68 15.75 5.24 -6.38
CA ILE A 68 15.25 3.93 -6.74
C ILE A 68 14.56 3.33 -5.52
N GLY A 69 13.31 2.89 -5.66
CA GLY A 69 12.55 2.41 -4.51
C GLY A 69 11.13 1.98 -4.84
N TRP A 70 10.33 1.83 -3.79
CA TRP A 70 8.96 1.34 -3.86
C TRP A 70 7.93 2.48 -3.94
N ILE A 71 7.01 2.36 -4.89
CA ILE A 71 5.77 3.15 -4.96
C ILE A 71 4.62 2.18 -4.73
N GLN A 72 3.66 2.55 -3.88
CA GLN A 72 2.44 1.78 -3.61
C GLN A 72 1.21 2.61 -3.94
N ALA A 73 0.18 1.96 -4.46
CA ALA A 73 -1.13 2.57 -4.64
C ALA A 73 -2.27 1.60 -4.37
N CYS A 74 -3.30 2.07 -3.69
CA CYS A 74 -4.53 1.32 -3.46
C CYS A 74 -5.42 1.36 -4.71
N ASN A 75 -5.84 0.18 -5.19
CA ASN A 75 -6.66 0.02 -6.40
C ASN A 75 -8.12 -0.30 -6.09
N HIS A 76 -8.38 -0.92 -4.95
CA HIS A 76 -9.71 -1.30 -4.50
C HIS A 76 -9.70 -1.37 -2.98
N MET A 77 -10.73 -0.83 -2.34
CA MET A 77 -10.88 -0.88 -0.89
C MET A 77 -12.35 -1.00 -0.49
N GLU A 78 -12.64 -2.10 0.19
CA GLU A 78 -13.84 -2.32 0.98
C GLU A 78 -13.41 -2.51 2.42
N PHE A 79 -13.96 -1.71 3.34
CA PHE A 79 -13.70 -1.84 4.76
C PHE A 79 -14.96 -1.46 5.53
N TYR A 80 -15.70 -2.48 5.97
CA TYR A 80 -17.01 -2.36 6.63
C TYR A 80 -16.94 -2.84 8.07
N ASN A 81 -17.61 -2.13 8.97
CA ASN A 81 -17.86 -2.54 10.34
C ASN A 81 -19.38 -2.53 10.58
N THR A 82 -19.95 -3.67 10.95
CA THR A 82 -21.40 -3.82 11.16
C THR A 82 -21.73 -3.77 12.65
N TYR A 83 -22.74 -3.01 13.04
CA TYR A 83 -23.15 -2.79 14.43
C TYR A 83 -24.55 -3.37 14.71
N GLY A 84 -24.68 -4.69 14.56
CA GLY A 84 -25.96 -5.40 14.66
C GLY A 84 -27.03 -4.77 13.78
N ASP A 85 -28.21 -4.53 14.35
CA ASP A 85 -29.34 -3.90 13.66
C ASP A 85 -29.27 -2.36 13.56
N LYS A 86 -28.21 -1.72 14.07
CA LYS A 86 -28.11 -0.25 14.05
C LYS A 86 -27.63 0.29 12.70
N GLY A 87 -26.81 -0.46 11.98
CA GLY A 87 -26.22 -0.03 10.71
C GLY A 87 -24.76 -0.45 10.56
N MET A 88 -24.04 0.23 9.68
CA MET A 88 -22.63 -0.03 9.41
C MET A 88 -21.81 1.25 9.33
N SER A 89 -20.54 1.17 9.70
CA SER A 89 -19.54 2.17 9.32
C SER A 89 -18.63 1.63 8.23
N SER A 90 -18.04 2.52 7.43
CA SER A 90 -17.06 2.13 6.43
C SER A 90 -15.99 3.18 6.22
N TRP A 91 -14.76 2.71 6.10
CA TRP A 91 -13.69 3.53 5.53
C TRP A 91 -13.80 3.47 4.02
N GLU A 92 -13.76 4.63 3.37
CA GLU A 92 -13.98 4.76 1.94
C GLU A 92 -12.97 5.70 1.31
N LEU A 93 -12.65 5.43 0.05
CA LEU A 93 -11.90 6.32 -0.83
C LEU A 93 -12.88 6.76 -1.93
N PRO A 94 -13.60 7.89 -1.77
CA PRO A 94 -14.74 8.23 -2.63
C PRO A 94 -14.40 8.27 -4.11
N ASP A 95 -13.28 8.88 -4.49
CA ASP A 95 -12.88 8.98 -5.90
C ASP A 95 -12.46 7.63 -6.49
N LEU A 96 -11.95 6.71 -5.68
CA LEU A 96 -11.63 5.34 -6.09
C LEU A 96 -12.92 4.51 -6.23
N ARG A 97 -13.83 4.60 -5.24
CA ARG A 97 -15.15 3.95 -5.24
C ARG A 97 -15.99 4.38 -6.44
N ASP A 98 -16.01 5.67 -6.73
CA ASP A 98 -16.77 6.27 -7.83
C ASP A 98 -16.04 6.14 -9.18
N SER A 99 -14.93 5.40 -9.23
CA SER A 99 -14.13 5.15 -10.44
C SER A 99 -13.62 6.42 -11.15
N LYS A 100 -13.51 7.55 -10.43
CA LYS A 100 -12.91 8.79 -10.95
C LYS A 100 -11.40 8.64 -11.11
N ILE A 101 -10.80 7.83 -10.24
CA ILE A 101 -9.38 7.44 -10.29
C ILE A 101 -9.27 5.92 -10.29
N ARG A 102 -8.19 5.40 -10.90
CA ARG A 102 -7.91 3.94 -10.96
C ARG A 102 -7.08 3.43 -9.79
N ALA A 103 -6.39 4.34 -9.13
CA ALA A 103 -5.56 4.06 -7.96
C ALA A 103 -5.34 5.35 -7.20
N ILE A 104 -5.10 5.25 -5.90
CA ILE A 104 -4.66 6.37 -5.07
C ILE A 104 -3.29 6.07 -4.46
N SER A 105 -2.42 7.08 -4.41
CA SER A 105 -1.10 6.97 -3.79
C SER A 105 -1.20 6.46 -2.36
N ASP A 106 -0.30 5.58 -1.95
CA ASP A 106 -0.14 5.17 -0.54
C ASP A 106 1.22 5.63 0.00
N SER A 107 1.65 6.82 -0.45
CA SER A 107 2.89 7.45 -0.02
C SER A 107 2.86 7.83 1.47
N ASP A 108 4.04 7.97 2.07
CA ASP A 108 4.21 8.42 3.46
C ASP A 108 3.65 9.83 3.77
N GLY A 109 3.20 10.55 2.74
CA GLY A 109 2.60 11.88 2.86
C GLY A 109 3.62 13.03 2.85
N VAL A 110 4.91 12.71 2.87
CA VAL A 110 6.01 13.68 2.91
C VAL A 110 6.76 13.70 1.58
N ASN A 111 7.28 12.55 1.14
CA ASN A 111 8.10 12.46 -0.07
C ASN A 111 7.39 11.63 -1.15
N TYR A 112 6.39 12.25 -1.78
CA TYR A 112 5.73 11.65 -2.93
C TYR A 112 6.73 11.39 -4.07
N PRO A 113 6.61 10.26 -4.80
CA PRO A 113 5.57 9.23 -4.70
C PRO A 113 5.94 8.02 -3.83
N TRP A 114 7.02 8.13 -3.05
CA TRP A 114 7.62 6.99 -2.38
C TRP A 114 6.75 6.50 -1.24
N TYR A 115 6.67 5.17 -1.10
CA TYR A 115 5.95 4.53 -0.01
C TYR A 115 6.59 4.85 1.36
N GLY A 116 7.93 4.92 1.40
CA GLY A 116 8.71 5.35 2.55
C GLY A 116 10.09 5.80 2.10
N ASN A 117 10.94 6.26 3.04
CA ASN A 117 12.24 6.86 2.72
C ASN A 117 13.42 6.29 3.52
N THR A 118 13.21 5.20 4.25
CA THR A 118 14.24 4.65 5.15
C THR A 118 14.95 3.46 4.50
N THR A 119 14.21 2.38 4.28
CA THR A 119 14.69 1.17 3.62
C THR A 119 14.05 0.96 2.26
N GLU A 120 13.01 1.76 1.97
CA GLU A 120 12.14 1.62 0.81
C GLU A 120 12.74 2.26 -0.44
N THR A 121 13.70 3.16 -0.27
CA THR A 121 14.36 3.91 -1.33
C THR A 121 15.87 3.95 -1.13
N PHE A 122 16.59 4.10 -2.24
CA PHE A 122 18.02 4.36 -2.27
C PHE A 122 18.32 5.41 -3.34
N THR A 123 19.16 6.40 -3.00
CA THR A 123 19.53 7.48 -3.93
C THR A 123 21.00 7.34 -4.34
N VAL A 124 21.24 7.32 -5.65
CA VAL A 124 22.58 7.33 -6.24
C VAL A 124 22.83 8.68 -6.88
N VAL A 125 23.93 9.32 -6.46
CA VAL A 125 24.38 10.61 -7.00
C VAL A 125 25.61 10.38 -7.86
N GLY A 126 25.56 10.82 -9.11
CA GLY A 126 26.68 10.77 -10.03
C GLY A 126 27.67 11.93 -9.83
N PRO A 127 28.90 11.80 -10.34
CA PRO A 127 29.38 10.66 -11.12
C PRO A 127 29.77 9.47 -10.24
N THR A 128 29.42 8.25 -10.67
CA THR A 128 29.96 7.02 -10.10
C THR A 128 30.82 6.30 -11.14
N LYS A 129 31.87 5.58 -10.69
CA LYS A 129 32.85 4.93 -11.58
C LYS A 129 32.63 3.42 -11.74
N ARG A 130 31.79 2.84 -10.89
CA ARG A 130 31.58 1.39 -10.77
C ARG A 130 30.11 1.13 -10.52
N ASP A 131 29.69 -0.07 -10.88
CA ASP A 131 28.36 -0.57 -10.55
C ASP A 131 28.14 -0.50 -9.03
N SER A 132 26.95 -0.06 -8.66
CA SER A 132 26.52 0.07 -7.27
C SER A 132 25.47 -0.99 -6.97
N LYS A 133 25.67 -1.74 -5.89
CA LYS A 133 24.75 -2.80 -5.45
C LYS A 133 24.12 -2.41 -4.13
N PHE A 134 22.80 -2.50 -4.05
CA PHE A 134 22.04 -2.21 -2.83
C PHE A 134 20.75 -3.01 -2.78
N THR A 135 20.07 -2.94 -1.65
CA THR A 135 18.79 -3.59 -1.40
C THR A 135 17.79 -2.55 -0.92
N VAL A 136 16.59 -2.58 -1.50
CA VAL A 136 15.43 -1.81 -1.00
C VAL A 136 14.37 -2.77 -0.48
N ASN A 137 13.74 -2.41 0.63
CA ASN A 137 12.78 -3.23 1.35
C ASN A 137 11.52 -2.42 1.64
N MET A 138 10.38 -3.09 1.56
CA MET A 138 9.08 -2.60 2.00
C MET A 138 8.51 -3.60 2.99
N ASN A 139 8.01 -3.11 4.12
CA ASN A 139 7.43 -3.94 5.17
C ASN A 139 6.22 -3.22 5.76
N ASP A 140 5.02 -3.73 5.47
CA ASP A 140 3.77 -3.08 5.84
C ASP A 140 2.81 -4.08 6.50
N ASN A 141 1.84 -3.59 7.26
CA ASN A 141 0.66 -4.33 7.67
C ASN A 141 -0.47 -3.38 8.05
N PHE A 142 -1.70 -3.87 7.98
CA PHE A 142 -2.82 -3.12 8.51
C PHE A 142 -2.94 -3.32 10.02
N TYR A 143 -2.99 -2.21 10.74
CA TYR A 143 -3.14 -2.19 12.20
C TYR A 143 -4.18 -1.15 12.68
N PRO A 144 -5.47 -1.29 12.28
CA PRO A 144 -6.49 -0.31 12.65
C PRO A 144 -7.07 -0.56 14.05
N SER A 145 -7.79 0.45 14.55
CA SER A 145 -8.66 0.35 15.73
C SER A 145 -10.11 0.56 15.30
N VAL A 146 -11.02 -0.33 15.72
CA VAL A 146 -12.46 -0.28 15.40
C VAL A 146 -13.23 -0.15 16.71
N THR A 147 -14.13 0.84 16.81
CA THR A 147 -14.92 1.06 18.03
C THR A 147 -15.90 -0.09 18.28
N TRP A 148 -16.09 -0.44 19.56
CA TRP A 148 -17.14 -1.40 19.93
C TRP A 148 -18.55 -0.83 19.71
N GLY A 149 -18.72 0.45 20.00
CA GLY A 149 -19.98 1.18 19.82
C GLY A 149 -20.09 1.88 18.46
N VAL A 150 -21.30 2.31 18.14
CA VAL A 150 -21.60 3.10 16.93
C VAL A 150 -20.77 4.39 16.94
N PRO A 151 -20.04 4.71 15.86
CA PRO A 151 -19.02 5.78 15.88
C PRO A 151 -19.59 7.20 16.01
N VAL A 152 -20.90 7.39 15.88
CA VAL A 152 -21.60 8.68 16.06
C VAL A 152 -22.43 8.75 17.35
N SER A 153 -22.35 7.73 18.21
CA SER A 153 -23.15 7.65 19.43
C SER A 153 -22.31 7.92 20.67
N ASP A 154 -22.88 8.64 21.64
CA ASP A 154 -22.30 8.80 22.98
C ASP A 154 -22.44 7.53 23.85
N SER A 155 -23.03 6.46 23.31
CA SER A 155 -23.24 5.19 24.01
C SER A 155 -21.99 4.30 23.93
N ASN A 156 -21.52 3.84 25.10
CA ASN A 156 -20.44 2.85 25.20
C ASN A 156 -20.93 1.40 25.07
N LEU A 157 -22.17 1.18 24.61
CA LEU A 157 -22.67 -0.18 24.43
C LEU A 157 -21.92 -0.88 23.28
N PRO A 158 -21.38 -2.08 23.51
CA PRO A 158 -20.74 -2.86 22.47
C PRO A 158 -21.81 -3.36 21.50
N LEU A 159 -21.72 -2.96 20.24
CA LEU A 159 -22.68 -3.31 19.20
C LEU A 159 -22.00 -3.86 17.94
N LEU A 160 -20.68 -3.71 17.84
CA LEU A 160 -19.88 -4.29 16.76
C LEU A 160 -20.13 -5.80 16.67
N SER A 161 -20.44 -6.25 15.45
CA SER A 161 -20.89 -7.62 15.16
C SER A 161 -20.10 -8.28 14.02
N SER A 162 -19.51 -7.47 13.14
CA SER A 162 -18.65 -7.97 12.06
C SER A 162 -17.70 -6.87 11.58
N ILE A 163 -16.48 -7.26 11.21
CA ILE A 163 -15.54 -6.45 10.45
C ILE A 163 -15.22 -7.21 9.16
N GLN A 164 -15.38 -6.56 8.02
CA GLN A 164 -15.02 -7.09 6.71
C GLN A 164 -14.08 -6.14 6.00
N ARG A 165 -13.02 -6.68 5.41
CA ARG A 165 -12.09 -5.92 4.57
C ARG A 165 -11.72 -6.73 3.33
N ASP A 166 -11.73 -6.08 2.18
CA ASP A 166 -11.16 -6.57 0.94
C ASP A 166 -10.42 -5.40 0.29
N GLN A 167 -9.10 -5.51 0.20
CA GLN A 167 -8.28 -4.43 -0.33
C GLN A 167 -7.25 -4.99 -1.29
N SER A 168 -7.18 -4.39 -2.47
CA SER A 168 -6.15 -4.67 -3.47
C SER A 168 -5.29 -3.45 -3.69
N PHE A 169 -3.99 -3.66 -3.81
CA PHE A 169 -3.02 -2.62 -4.07
C PHE A 169 -1.92 -3.14 -4.99
N THR A 170 -1.26 -2.21 -5.66
CA THR A 170 -0.15 -2.50 -6.57
C THR A 170 1.09 -1.78 -6.06
N THR A 171 2.22 -2.48 -6.11
CA THR A 171 3.51 -1.87 -5.85
C THR A 171 4.41 -1.94 -7.08
N TRP A 172 5.18 -0.88 -7.27
CA TRP A 172 6.16 -0.78 -8.34
C TRP A 172 7.54 -0.57 -7.74
N LEU A 173 8.51 -1.33 -8.23
CA LEU A 173 9.92 -1.00 -8.07
C LEU A 173 10.29 -0.02 -9.18
N VAL A 174 10.73 1.18 -8.82
CA VAL A 174 10.84 2.30 -9.76
C VAL A 174 12.17 3.01 -9.58
N ALA A 175 12.74 3.49 -10.68
CA ALA A 175 13.83 4.46 -10.68
C ALA A 175 13.34 5.79 -11.24
N ILE A 176 13.60 6.89 -10.52
CA ILE A 176 13.24 8.25 -10.94
C ILE A 176 14.49 9.13 -10.97
N ASN A 177 14.74 9.78 -12.09
CA ASN A 177 15.76 10.81 -12.20
C ASN A 177 15.24 12.10 -11.56
N GLN A 178 15.96 12.61 -10.56
CA GLN A 178 15.52 13.78 -9.79
C GLN A 178 15.54 15.09 -10.59
N ALA A 179 16.35 15.19 -11.64
CA ALA A 179 16.46 16.40 -12.45
C ALA A 179 15.45 16.40 -13.62
N THR A 180 15.25 15.26 -14.28
CA THR A 180 14.42 15.16 -15.49
C THR A 180 13.02 14.60 -15.22
N SER A 181 12.76 14.07 -14.02
CA SER A 181 11.57 13.28 -13.69
C SER A 181 11.37 12.04 -14.57
N GLU A 182 12.41 11.61 -15.29
CA GLU A 182 12.38 10.35 -16.04
C GLU A 182 12.07 9.20 -15.08
N THR A 183 11.00 8.46 -15.37
CA THR A 183 10.50 7.39 -14.51
C THR A 183 10.60 6.04 -15.22
N VAL A 184 11.26 5.09 -14.58
CA VAL A 184 11.47 3.74 -15.11
C VAL A 184 10.89 2.71 -14.15
N VAL A 185 9.87 1.97 -14.61
CA VAL A 185 9.32 0.83 -13.87
C VAL A 185 10.18 -0.41 -14.10
N LEU A 186 10.79 -0.91 -13.02
CA LEU A 186 11.66 -2.09 -13.04
C LEU A 186 10.84 -3.37 -12.82
N ARG A 187 9.92 -3.37 -11.85
CA ARG A 187 9.03 -4.50 -11.53
C ARG A 187 7.67 -4.03 -11.03
N THR A 188 6.63 -4.85 -11.23
CA THR A 188 5.28 -4.64 -10.72
C THR A 188 4.81 -5.85 -9.92
N ILE A 189 4.16 -5.60 -8.78
CA ILE A 189 3.65 -6.63 -7.86
C ILE A 189 2.21 -6.29 -7.49
N ARG A 190 1.32 -7.28 -7.58
CA ARG A 190 -0.09 -7.15 -7.17
C ARG A 190 -0.35 -7.86 -5.85
N TRP A 191 -1.14 -7.21 -5.02
CA TRP A 191 -1.49 -7.64 -3.68
C TRP A 191 -3.00 -7.63 -3.51
N ARG A 192 -3.53 -8.60 -2.77
CA ARG A 192 -4.89 -8.58 -2.26
C ARG A 192 -4.90 -9.10 -0.85
N MET A 193 -5.57 -8.39 0.03
CA MET A 193 -5.77 -8.77 1.42
C MET A 193 -7.27 -8.83 1.71
N ARG A 194 -7.69 -9.93 2.34
CA ARG A 194 -9.07 -10.13 2.78
C ARG A 194 -9.14 -10.41 4.27
N LEU A 195 -10.22 -9.99 4.91
CA LEU A 195 -10.46 -10.21 6.32
C LEU A 195 -11.95 -10.30 6.61
N HIS A 196 -12.32 -11.26 7.43
CA HIS A 196 -13.62 -11.29 8.08
C HIS A 196 -13.44 -11.66 9.55
N ILE A 197 -13.75 -10.72 10.44
CA ILE A 197 -13.83 -10.95 11.88
C ILE A 197 -15.30 -10.93 12.26
N HIS A 198 -15.77 -12.01 12.87
CA HIS A 198 -17.07 -12.04 13.51
C HIS A 198 -16.92 -11.57 14.96
N VAL A 199 -17.88 -10.79 15.46
CA VAL A 199 -17.89 -10.28 16.83
C VAL A 199 -19.22 -10.61 17.48
N ASP A 200 -19.17 -11.20 18.66
CA ASP A 200 -20.33 -11.43 19.52
C ASP A 200 -20.30 -10.42 20.68
N PRO A 201 -21.09 -9.33 20.61
CA PRO A 201 -21.04 -8.27 21.62
C PRO A 201 -21.53 -8.71 23.01
N GLU A 202 -22.31 -9.80 23.09
CA GLU A 202 -22.84 -10.35 24.35
C GLU A 202 -21.78 -11.09 25.16
N LYS A 203 -20.69 -11.51 24.52
CA LYS A 203 -19.59 -12.17 25.21
C LYS A 203 -18.76 -11.18 26.04
N PRO A 204 -18.11 -11.66 27.11
CA PRO A 204 -17.13 -10.87 27.85
C PRO A 204 -16.01 -10.37 26.94
N LEU A 205 -15.47 -9.20 27.28
CA LEU A 205 -14.28 -8.66 26.64
C LEU A 205 -13.13 -9.69 26.67
N GLY A 206 -12.44 -9.87 25.54
CA GLY A 206 -11.41 -10.90 25.39
C GLY A 206 -11.92 -12.21 24.79
N GLN A 207 -13.23 -12.32 24.55
CA GLN A 207 -13.87 -13.52 23.99
C GLN A 207 -14.91 -13.19 22.90
N ARG A 208 -15.00 -11.93 22.47
CA ARG A 208 -16.06 -11.49 21.53
C ARG A 208 -15.72 -11.86 20.10
N ALA A 209 -14.47 -11.70 19.70
CA ALA A 209 -14.08 -11.67 18.31
C ALA A 209 -13.40 -12.96 17.86
N VAL A 210 -13.75 -13.41 16.66
CA VAL A 210 -13.18 -14.61 16.03
C VAL A 210 -12.88 -14.30 14.57
N LEU A 211 -11.62 -14.50 14.17
CA LEU A 211 -11.23 -14.50 12.76
C LEU A 211 -11.93 -15.67 12.05
N LYS A 212 -12.71 -15.37 11.01
CA LYS A 212 -13.40 -16.39 10.20
C LYS A 212 -12.54 -16.79 9.02
N GLU A 213 -12.44 -15.92 8.02
CA GLU A 213 -11.68 -16.19 6.79
C GLU A 213 -11.07 -14.90 6.22
N PRO A 214 -9.99 -15.01 5.42
CA PRO A 214 -9.16 -16.20 5.28
C PRO A 214 -8.17 -16.32 6.45
N VAL A 215 -7.84 -17.55 6.84
CA VAL A 215 -6.83 -17.81 7.89
C VAL A 215 -5.41 -17.54 7.36
N ALA A 216 -5.17 -17.86 6.09
CA ALA A 216 -3.94 -17.55 5.37
C ALA A 216 -4.25 -16.64 4.17
N GLN A 217 -3.44 -15.60 3.97
CA GLN A 217 -3.59 -14.69 2.84
C GLN A 217 -3.03 -15.32 1.54
N GLU A 218 -3.57 -14.88 0.42
CA GLU A 218 -3.05 -15.22 -0.90
C GLU A 218 -1.68 -14.53 -1.10
N GLN A 219 -0.68 -15.28 -1.56
CA GLN A 219 0.65 -14.73 -1.83
C GLN A 219 0.59 -13.74 -3.01
N PRO A 220 1.44 -12.70 -3.01
CA PRO A 220 1.37 -11.65 -4.01
C PRO A 220 1.84 -12.15 -5.38
N GLN A 221 1.35 -11.49 -6.43
CA GLN A 221 1.73 -11.82 -7.80
C GLN A 221 2.78 -10.86 -8.33
N ILE A 222 4.00 -11.35 -8.54
CA ILE A 222 5.02 -10.64 -9.33
C ILE A 222 4.66 -10.77 -10.81
N LEU A 223 4.48 -9.65 -11.51
CA LEU A 223 4.04 -9.68 -12.90
C LEU A 223 5.20 -9.94 -13.86
N GLY A 224 4.98 -10.80 -14.86
CA GLY A 224 5.93 -11.03 -15.95
C GLY A 224 6.09 -9.83 -16.89
N LYS A 225 5.09 -8.94 -16.93
CA LYS A 225 5.11 -7.68 -17.68
C LYS A 225 4.73 -6.54 -16.74
N ASN A 226 5.55 -5.49 -16.72
CA ASN A 226 5.30 -4.32 -15.90
C ASN A 226 4.08 -3.53 -16.39
N GLU A 227 3.35 -2.97 -15.43
CA GLU A 227 2.22 -2.08 -15.68
C GLU A 227 2.62 -0.62 -15.47
N PRO A 228 2.05 0.32 -16.24
CA PRO A 228 2.31 1.74 -16.04
C PRO A 228 1.74 2.20 -14.69
N ILE A 229 2.42 3.17 -14.06
CA ILE A 229 1.96 3.79 -12.82
C ILE A 229 0.85 4.80 -13.16
N PRO A 230 -0.35 4.70 -12.57
CA PRO A 230 -1.39 5.71 -12.75
C PRO A 230 -0.93 7.09 -12.24
N PRO A 231 -1.28 8.20 -12.90
CA PRO A 231 -0.86 9.54 -12.45
C PRO A 231 -1.21 9.84 -10.99
N ASN A 232 -2.39 9.43 -10.52
CA ASN A 232 -2.85 9.64 -9.14
C ASN A 232 -2.05 8.86 -8.09
N ALA A 233 -1.27 7.84 -8.48
CA ALA A 233 -0.34 7.18 -7.58
C ALA A 233 0.93 8.00 -7.34
N MET A 234 1.22 8.97 -8.22
CA MET A 234 2.45 9.76 -8.21
C MET A 234 2.35 11.07 -7.41
N VAL A 235 1.14 11.47 -7.02
CA VAL A 235 0.85 12.80 -6.47
C VAL A 235 -0.05 12.72 -5.24
N LYS A 236 -0.18 13.86 -4.55
CA LYS A 236 -1.15 14.05 -3.47
C LYS A 236 -2.60 13.93 -3.97
N PRO A 237 -3.56 13.56 -3.11
CA PRO A 237 -3.38 13.07 -1.74
C PRO A 237 -2.99 11.58 -1.69
N ASN A 238 -2.47 11.13 -0.55
CA ASN A 238 -2.33 9.70 -0.26
C ASN A 238 -3.65 9.13 0.28
N ALA A 239 -3.75 7.80 0.36
CA ALA A 239 -4.93 7.08 0.81
C ALA A 239 -5.37 7.50 2.22
N ASN A 240 -4.41 7.72 3.13
CA ASN A 240 -4.69 8.08 4.52
C ASN A 240 -5.30 9.48 4.68
N ASP A 241 -4.88 10.43 3.85
CA ASP A 241 -5.45 11.78 3.82
C ASP A 241 -6.77 11.80 3.07
N ALA A 242 -6.93 10.92 2.07
CA ALA A 242 -8.09 10.92 1.19
C ALA A 242 -9.29 10.11 1.69
N GLN A 243 -9.07 9.19 2.62
CA GLN A 243 -10.12 8.34 3.15
C GLN A 243 -11.10 9.11 4.02
N VAL A 244 -12.34 8.62 4.03
CA VAL A 244 -13.43 9.12 4.86
C VAL A 244 -14.00 7.98 5.69
N LEU A 245 -14.44 8.27 6.92
CA LEU A 245 -15.24 7.33 7.71
C LEU A 245 -16.71 7.70 7.55
N MET A 246 -17.48 6.82 6.91
CA MET A 246 -18.92 6.95 6.77
C MET A 246 -19.65 6.15 7.85
N TRP A 247 -20.77 6.68 8.33
CA TRP A 247 -21.78 5.95 9.09
C TRP A 247 -23.06 5.85 8.26
N ARG A 248 -23.61 4.64 8.12
CA ARG A 248 -24.87 4.36 7.44
C ARG A 248 -25.82 3.65 8.41
N PRO A 249 -26.73 4.39 9.06
CA PRO A 249 -27.70 3.79 9.96
C PRO A 249 -28.73 2.96 9.16
N LYS A 250 -29.39 2.02 9.83
CA LYS A 250 -30.52 1.26 9.24
C LYS A 250 -31.73 2.16 8.92
N LYS A 251 -31.86 3.30 9.62
CA LYS A 251 -32.89 4.32 9.42
C LYS A 251 -32.25 5.71 9.43
N GLY A 252 -32.66 6.57 8.51
CA GLY A 252 -32.13 7.92 8.35
C GLY A 252 -30.99 7.99 7.33
N ASP A 253 -30.40 9.17 7.21
CA ASP A 253 -29.41 9.45 6.18
C ASP A 253 -27.98 9.04 6.59
N PRO A 254 -27.12 8.66 5.63
CA PRO A 254 -25.69 8.51 5.87
C PRO A 254 -25.03 9.79 6.40
N VAL A 255 -24.05 9.62 7.28
CA VAL A 255 -23.29 10.72 7.90
C VAL A 255 -21.80 10.51 7.68
N VAL A 256 -21.08 11.58 7.35
CA VAL A 256 -19.61 11.59 7.38
C VAL A 256 -19.17 11.75 8.83
N VAL A 257 -18.53 10.74 9.39
CA VAL A 257 -17.99 10.77 10.76
C VAL A 257 -16.62 11.43 10.78
N ILE A 258 -15.76 11.06 9.84
CA ILE A 258 -14.42 11.62 9.68
C ILE A 258 -14.30 12.09 8.23
N PRO A 259 -14.15 13.41 7.99
CA PRO A 259 -13.92 13.94 6.65
C PRO A 259 -12.49 13.65 6.18
N PRO A 260 -12.21 13.81 4.87
CA PRO A 260 -10.83 13.73 4.39
C PRO A 260 -10.02 14.92 4.94
N LYS A 261 -8.68 14.79 4.92
CA LYS A 261 -7.76 15.79 5.50
C LYS A 261 -7.20 16.81 4.50
N TYR A 262 -7.47 16.65 3.21
CA TYR A 262 -6.86 17.42 2.13
C TYR A 262 -7.80 18.43 1.50
#